data_AF-A0A519YHT9-F1
#
_entry.id   AF-A0A519YHT9-F1
#
_cell.length_a   1.000
_cell.length_b   1.000
_cell.length_c   1.000
_cell.angle_alpha   90.00
_cell.angle_beta   90.00
_cell.angle_gamma   90.00
#
_symmetry.space_group_name_H-M   'P 1'
#
loop_
_entity.id
_entity.type
_entity.pdbx_description
1 polymer ?
#
loop_
_entity_poly.entity_id
_entity_poly.type
_entity_poly.pdbx_seq_one_letter_code
_entity_poly.pdbx_strand_id
1 'polypeptide(L)' 'MIFKVGDTVVYPHHGAALIEAIETRTIKGEQKEYLVLKVAQGDLTVRVPADNAEYVGVRDV' A
#
# COMPACT_ATOMS: atom_id res chain seq x y z
N MET A 1 -10.75 -3.15 -4.37
CA MET A 1 -10.91 -3.38 -2.89
C MET A 1 -10.73 -2.06 -2.15
N ILE A 2 -11.46 -1.81 -1.06
CA ILE A 2 -11.29 -0.57 -0.26
C ILE A 2 -10.23 -0.84 0.80
N PHE A 3 -9.01 -0.35 0.58
CA PHE A 3 -7.93 -0.43 1.56
C PHE A 3 -8.15 0.58 2.69
N LYS A 4 -7.94 0.17 3.95
CA LYS A 4 -8.00 1.08 5.10
C LYS A 4 -6.69 1.08 5.87
N VAL A 5 -6.45 2.20 6.55
CA VAL A 5 -5.35 2.31 7.52
C VAL A 5 -5.56 1.28 8.63
N GLY A 6 -4.51 0.50 8.91
CA GLY A 6 -4.55 -0.61 9.86
C GLY A 6 -4.78 -1.99 9.24
N ASP A 7 -5.15 -2.06 7.95
CA ASP A 7 -5.26 -3.35 7.28
C ASP A 7 -3.88 -3.96 7.04
N THR A 8 -3.80 -5.28 7.19
CA THR A 8 -2.59 -6.06 6.89
C THR A 8 -2.70 -6.62 5.49
N VAL A 9 -1.70 -6.33 4.68
CA VAL A 9 -1.62 -6.69 3.27
C VAL A 9 -0.39 -7.53 3.03
N VAL A 10 -0.48 -8.56 2.20
CA VAL A 10 0.68 -9.40 1.86
C VAL A 10 1.23 -9.00 0.51
N TYR A 11 2.50 -8.58 0.49
CA TYR A 11 3.25 -8.33 -0.73
C TYR A 11 4.01 -9.62 -1.11
N PRO A 12 3.75 -10.24 -2.28
CA PRO A 12 4.26 -11.57 -2.64
C PRO A 12 5.78 -11.78 -2.50
N HIS A 13 6.58 -10.72 -2.66
CA HIS A 13 8.03 -10.77 -2.54
C HIS A 13 8.61 -10.22 -1.23
N HIS A 14 7.83 -9.46 -0.44
CA HIS A 14 8.31 -8.73 0.74
C HIS A 14 7.60 -9.14 2.03
N GLY A 15 6.62 -10.04 1.96
CA GLY A 15 5.89 -10.54 3.12
C GLY A 15 4.73 -9.64 3.54
N ALA A 16 4.29 -9.79 4.80
CA ALA A 16 3.20 -9.00 5.36
C ALA A 16 3.65 -7.55 5.62
N ALA A 17 2.82 -6.61 5.18
CA ALA A 17 2.96 -5.19 5.40
C ALA A 17 1.66 -4.63 5.99
N LEU A 18 1.78 -3.63 6.86
CA LEU A 18 0.64 -2.93 7.44
C LEU A 18 0.41 -1.62 6.68
N ILE A 19 -0.83 -1.28 6.35
CA ILE A 19 -1.15 0.05 5.84
C ILE A 19 -1.05 1.05 7.00
N GLU A 20 0.03 1.83 7.03
CA GLU A 20 0.28 2.86 8.04
C GLU A 20 -0.52 4.14 7.75
N ALA A 21 -0.68 4.50 6.47
CA ALA A 21 -1.43 5.68 6.05
C ALA A 21 -1.87 5.60 4.58
N ILE A 22 -2.84 6.41 4.20
CA ILE A 22 -3.25 6.64 2.81
C ILE A 22 -3.06 8.13 2.52
N GLU A 23 -2.15 8.46 1.61
CA GLU A 23 -1.85 9.83 1.19
C GLU A 23 -2.41 10.08 -0.21
N THR A 24 -3.20 11.14 -0.40
CA THR A 24 -3.58 11.59 -1.75
C THR A 24 -2.57 12.61 -2.25
N ARG A 25 -1.92 12.35 -3.39
CA ARG A 25 -0.97 13.27 -4.01
C ARG A 25 -1.38 13.59 -5.44
N THR A 26 -1.23 14.86 -5.81
CA THR A 26 -1.43 15.28 -7.20
C THR A 26 -0.12 15.14 -7.95
N ILE A 27 -0.04 14.19 -8.88
CA ILE A 27 1.13 13.99 -9.75
C ILE A 27 0.70 14.26 -11.18
N LYS A 28 1.43 15.13 -11.89
CA LYS A 28 1.13 15.54 -13.28
C LYS A 28 -0.30 16.09 -13.50
N GLY A 29 -0.90 16.69 -12.46
CA GLY A 29 -2.26 17.25 -12.52
C GLY A 29 -3.37 16.23 -12.22
N GLU A 30 -3.03 14.96 -11.99
CA GLU A 30 -3.98 13.92 -11.58
C GLU A 30 -3.82 13.62 -10.10
N GLN A 31 -4.94 13.62 -9.35
CA GLN A 31 -4.96 13.15 -7.98
C GLN A 31 -4.81 11.63 -7.98
N LYS A 32 -3.75 11.14 -7.33
CA LYS A 32 -3.50 9.72 -7.11
C LYS A 32 -3.38 9.45 -5.62
N GLU A 33 -4.07 8.41 -5.18
CA GLU A 33 -3.93 7.92 -3.82
C GLU A 33 -2.72 7.01 -3.72
N TYR A 34 -1.99 7.09 -2.62
CA TYR A 34 -0.81 6.32 -2.30
C TYR A 34 -0.99 5.68 -0.94
N LEU A 35 -0.89 4.35 -0.92
CA LEU A 35 -0.89 3.54 0.29
C LEU A 35 0.54 3.49 0.83
N VAL A 36 0.71 3.88 2.09
CA VAL A 36 1.96 3.75 2.82
C VAL A 36 1.94 2.41 3.55
N LEU A 37 2.71 1.47 3.04
CA LEU A 37 2.84 0.12 3.57
C LEU A 37 4.11 0.01 4.40
N LYS A 38 4.02 -0.55 5.60
CA LYS A 38 5.16 -0.79 6.47
C LYS A 38 5.39 -2.28 6.59
N VAL A 39 6.52 -2.74 6.06
CA VAL A 39 6.91 -4.15 6.11
C VAL A 39 7.52 -4.44 7.48
N ALA A 40 7.02 -5.47 8.16
CA ALA A 40 7.53 -5.85 9.48
C ALA A 40 8.95 -6.44 9.41
N GLN A 41 9.30 -7.08 8.29
CA GLN A 41 10.65 -7.55 8.01
C GLN A 41 11.51 -6.42 7.40
N GLY A 42 12.22 -5.69 8.26
CA GLY A 42 13.36 -4.86 7.84
C GLY A 42 13.13 -3.35 7.72
N ASP A 43 12.19 -2.78 8.48
CA ASP A 43 11.93 -1.33 8.52
C ASP A 43 11.69 -0.69 7.13
N LEU A 44 11.23 -1.49 6.17
CA LEU A 44 10.99 -1.02 4.81
C LEU A 44 9.61 -0.38 4.72
N THR A 45 9.57 0.88 4.31
CA THR A 45 8.33 1.58 3.98
C THR A 45 8.14 1.61 2.47
N VAL A 46 7.08 0.98 1.98
CA VAL A 46 6.73 0.90 0.57
C VAL A 46 5.53 1.79 0.29
N ARG A 47 5.64 2.66 -0.72
CA ARG A 47 4.53 3.52 -1.16
C ARG A 47 3.98 2.99 -2.47
N VAL A 48 2.72 2.58 -2.47
CA VAL A 48 2.08 1.98 -3.64
C VAL A 48 0.90 2.85 -4.06
N PRO A 49 0.79 3.29 -5.31
CA PRO A 49 -0.41 3.98 -5.77
C PRO A 49 -1.62 3.05 -5.68
N ALA A 50 -2.74 3.55 -5.15
CA ALA A 50 -3.95 2.76 -4.89
C ALA A 50 -4.47 2.06 -6.15
N ASP A 51 -4.35 2.70 -7.33
CA ASP A 51 -4.64 2.09 -8.64
C ASP A 51 -3.88 0.78 -8.89
N ASN A 52 -2.64 0.67 -8.42
CA ASN A 52 -1.81 -0.52 -8.61
C ASN A 52 -1.90 -1.50 -7.44
N ALA A 53 -2.60 -1.17 -6.35
CA ALA A 53 -2.67 -2.03 -5.18
C ALA A 53 -3.34 -3.38 -5.48
N GLU A 54 -4.33 -3.41 -6.39
CA GLU A 54 -4.90 -4.65 -6.93
C GLU A 54 -3.88 -5.44 -7.78
N TYR A 55 -3.03 -4.74 -8.54
CA TYR A 55 -2.02 -5.36 -9.40
C TYR A 55 -0.85 -5.97 -8.60
N VAL A 56 -0.61 -5.44 -7.40
CA VAL A 56 0.49 -5.82 -6.52
C VAL A 56 0.21 -7.14 -5.77
N GLY A 57 -0.96 -7.73 -5.97
CA GLY A 57 -1.30 -9.03 -5.38
C GLY A 57 -1.61 -8.93 -3.89
N VAL A 58 -2.05 -7.77 -3.43
CA VAL A 58 -2.54 -7.58 -2.07
C VAL A 58 -3.78 -8.44 -1.89
N ARG A 59 -3.64 -9.53 -1.13
CA ARG A 59 -4.75 -10.37 -0.71
C ARG A 59 -5.06 -10.06 0.75
N ASP A 60 -6.34 -9.81 1.01
CA ASP A 60 -6.91 -9.80 2.36
C ASP A 60 -6.58 -11.15 3.03
N VAL A 61 -6.14 -11.13 4.29
CA VAL A 61 -5.86 -12.33 5.11
C VAL A 61 -6.95 -12.53 6.15
#